data_AF-A0A838DRB9-F1
#
_entry.id   AF-A0A838DRB9-F1
#
_cell.length_a   1.000
_cell.length_b   1.000
_cell.length_c   1.000
_cell.angle_alpha   90.00
_cell.angle_beta   90.00
_cell.angle_gamma   90.00
#
_symmetry.space_group_name_H-M   'P 1'
#
loop_
_entity.id
_entity.type
_entity.pdbx_description
1 polymer ?
#
loop_
_entity_poly.entity_id
_entity_poly.type
_entity_poly.pdbx_seq_one_letter_code
_entity_poly.pdbx_strand_id
1 'polypeptide(L)'
;MLILNFTHPLTGEHKVQIEALADTAIDEVRTVPVHINQEEPLEAQIVAIVDTARLSSEEWQTRPLLINPPGYAPAAFVLLAEIHGRAGHFPSLIRLRPKPGPITSYEVVELLNLQAVREAARRHR
;
A
#
# COMPACT_ATOMS: atom_id res chain seq x y z
N MET A 1 -0.28 8.10 11.01
CA MET A 1 -0.81 7.01 10.14
C MET A 1 0.13 5.81 10.10
N LEU A 2 -0.38 4.60 9.82
CA LEU A 2 0.42 3.39 9.61
C LEU A 2 0.68 3.15 8.12
N ILE A 3 1.95 2.89 7.77
CA ILE A 3 2.32 2.42 6.44
C ILE A 3 2.52 0.90 6.47
N LEU A 4 1.77 0.18 5.63
CA LEU A 4 2.08 -1.22 5.29
C LEU A 4 2.92 -1.25 4.02
N ASN A 5 4.18 -1.65 4.15
CA ASN A 5 5.14 -1.67 3.07
C ASN A 5 5.37 -3.09 2.55
N PHE A 6 4.90 -3.39 1.34
CA PHE A 6 4.96 -4.72 0.72
C PHE A 6 6.10 -4.86 -0.30
N THR A 7 7.10 -3.98 -0.23
CA THR A 7 8.23 -3.93 -1.16
C THR A 7 9.50 -3.49 -0.43
N HIS A 8 10.51 -3.04 -1.16
CA HIS A 8 11.76 -2.54 -0.61
C HIS A 8 11.55 -1.46 0.47
N PRO A 9 12.47 -1.34 1.44
CA PRO A 9 12.37 -0.34 2.50
C PRO A 9 12.24 1.09 1.97
N LEU A 10 11.34 1.87 2.57
CA LEU A 10 11.22 3.31 2.32
C LEU A 10 12.40 4.05 2.95
N THR A 11 13.01 4.97 2.19
CA THR A 11 14.11 5.81 2.67
C THR A 11 13.60 6.93 3.60
N GLY A 12 14.52 7.61 4.29
CA GLY A 12 14.16 8.80 5.08
C GLY A 12 13.53 9.91 4.22
N GLU A 13 14.05 10.13 3.00
CA GLU A 13 13.49 11.10 2.05
C GLU A 13 12.05 10.72 1.64
N HIS A 14 11.78 9.43 1.40
CA HIS A 14 10.42 8.96 1.10
C HIS A 14 9.44 9.25 2.23
N LYS A 15 9.84 9.02 3.48
CA LYS A 15 8.99 9.28 4.65
C LYS A 15 8.62 10.75 4.75
N VAL A 16 9.60 11.64 4.60
CA VAL A 16 9.38 13.09 4.60
C VAL A 16 8.42 13.51 3.48
N GLN A 17 8.61 12.99 2.27
CA GLN A 17 7.71 13.27 1.14
C GLN A 17 6.29 12.77 1.40
N ILE A 18 6.14 11.58 1.99
CA ILE A 18 4.84 11.01 2.34
C ILE A 18 4.12 11.87 3.38
N GLU A 19 4.79 12.28 4.46
CA GLU A 19 4.20 13.11 5.50
C GLU A 19 3.75 14.47 4.95
N ALA A 20 4.57 15.08 4.07
CA ALA A 20 4.22 16.33 3.42
C ALA A 20 3.01 16.19 2.48
N LEU A 21 2.89 15.08 1.74
CA LEU A 21 1.76 14.82 0.85
C LEU A 21 0.49 14.42 1.62
N ALA A 22 0.64 13.75 2.76
CA ALA A 22 -0.48 13.28 3.57
C ALA A 22 -1.00 14.34 4.55
N ASP A 23 -0.23 15.41 4.82
CA ASP A 23 -0.46 16.35 5.92
C ASP A 23 -0.71 15.62 7.25
N THR A 24 0.02 14.53 7.47
CA THR A 24 -0.17 13.61 8.59
C THR A 24 1.14 12.86 8.85
N ALA A 25 1.55 12.80 10.13
CA ALA A 25 2.77 12.10 10.54
C ALA A 25 2.67 10.57 10.34
N ILE A 26 3.79 9.92 10.08
CA ILE A 26 3.91 8.47 10.06
C ILE A 26 4.15 7.98 11.48
N ASP A 27 3.23 7.19 12.02
CA ASP A 27 3.38 6.61 13.36
C ASP A 27 4.30 5.39 13.31
N GLU A 28 4.17 4.60 12.25
CA GLU A 28 4.83 3.32 12.10
C GLU A 28 4.95 2.96 10.61
N VAL A 29 6.08 2.36 10.22
CA VAL A 29 6.24 1.68 8.93
C VAL A 29 6.45 0.20 9.20
N ARG A 30 5.47 -0.62 8.81
CA ARG A 30 5.52 -2.08 8.94
C ARG A 30 5.87 -2.68 7.59
N THR A 31 7.10 -3.18 7.45
CA THR A 31 7.54 -3.85 6.22
C THR A 31 7.16 -5.31 6.26
N VAL A 32 6.35 -5.72 5.30
CA VAL A 32 5.87 -7.08 5.10
C VAL A 32 6.55 -7.66 3.86
N PRO A 33 7.44 -8.66 4.00
CA PRO A 33 8.07 -9.30 2.86
C PRO A 33 7.02 -9.96 1.95
N VAL A 34 7.11 -9.72 0.65
CA VAL A 34 6.28 -10.39 -0.35
C VAL A 34 7.16 -11.35 -1.15
N HIS A 35 6.91 -12.64 -0.97
CA HIS A 35 7.50 -13.70 -1.76
C HIS A 35 6.37 -14.56 -2.33
N ILE A 36 6.30 -14.62 -3.65
CA ILE A 36 5.23 -15.34 -4.36
C ILE A 36 5.85 -16.59 -4.99
N ASN A 37 5.35 -17.75 -4.58
CA ASN A 37 5.55 -19.00 -5.30
C ASN A 37 4.57 -19.05 -6.49
N GLN A 38 5.10 -19.13 -7.71
CA GLN A 38 4.30 -19.15 -8.93
C GLN A 38 3.61 -20.49 -9.20
N GLU A 39 4.00 -21.54 -8.48
CA GLU A 39 3.39 -22.88 -8.61
C GLU A 39 2.18 -23.07 -7.69
N GLU A 40 1.91 -22.11 -6.81
CA GLU A 40 0.85 -22.17 -5.81
C GLU A 40 -0.23 -21.11 -6.05
N PRO A 41 -1.46 -21.32 -5.55
CA PRO A 41 -2.53 -20.34 -5.65
C PRO A 41 -2.15 -18.98 -5.05
N LEU A 42 -2.28 -17.90 -5.84
CA LEU A 42 -1.88 -16.56 -5.42
C LEU A 42 -2.75 -16.02 -4.26
N GLU A 43 -4.05 -16.27 -4.27
CA GLU A 43 -5.00 -15.78 -3.26
C GLU A 43 -4.61 -16.22 -1.85
N ALA A 44 -4.38 -17.52 -1.64
CA ALA A 44 -3.99 -18.07 -0.35
C ALA A 44 -2.67 -17.46 0.17
N GLN A 45 -1.72 -17.23 -0.75
CA GLN A 45 -0.45 -16.57 -0.41
C GLN A 45 -0.65 -15.12 0.02
N ILE A 46 -1.53 -14.37 -0.66
CA ILE A 46 -1.82 -12.98 -0.31
C ILE A 46 -2.54 -12.87 1.03
N VAL A 47 -3.50 -13.74 1.34
CA VAL A 47 -4.16 -13.79 2.64
C VAL A 47 -3.11 -13.98 3.74
N ALA A 48 -2.22 -14.97 3.58
CA ALA A 48 -1.14 -15.24 4.53
C ALA A 48 -0.19 -14.03 4.68
N ILE A 49 0.16 -13.35 3.58
CA ILE A 49 0.98 -12.12 3.59
C ILE A 49 0.28 -11.02 4.39
N VAL A 50 -1.01 -10.76 4.13
CA VAL A 50 -1.78 -9.71 4.82
C VAL A 50 -1.93 -10.03 6.30
N ASP A 51 -2.08 -11.30 6.68
CA ASP A 51 -2.13 -11.74 8.08
C ASP A 51 -0.85 -11.40 8.85
N THR A 52 0.32 -11.40 8.19
CA THR A 52 1.58 -10.97 8.83
C THR A 52 1.60 -9.50 9.22
N ALA A 53 0.68 -8.68 8.70
CA ALA A 53 0.50 -7.32 9.16
C ALA A 53 0.00 -7.29 10.61
N ARG A 54 -0.60 -8.36 11.15
CA ARG A 54 -1.03 -8.46 12.56
C ARG A 54 -1.91 -7.31 13.05
N LEU A 55 -2.75 -6.77 12.16
CA LEU A 55 -3.78 -5.82 12.53
C LEU A 55 -5.03 -6.55 12.99
N SER A 56 -5.63 -6.09 14.08
CA SER A 56 -6.95 -6.57 14.51
C SER A 56 -8.04 -6.13 13.54
N SER A 57 -9.21 -6.75 13.60
CA SER A 57 -10.37 -6.32 12.79
C SER A 57 -10.77 -4.86 13.05
N GLU A 58 -10.60 -4.36 14.28
CA GLU A 58 -10.85 -2.97 14.63
C GLU A 58 -9.79 -2.04 14.02
N GLU A 59 -8.51 -2.42 14.07
CA GLU A 59 -7.44 -1.62 13.46
C GLU A 59 -7.59 -1.54 11.94
N TRP A 60 -7.99 -2.62 11.27
CA TRP A 60 -8.27 -2.59 9.83
C TRP A 60 -9.32 -1.56 9.42
N GLN A 61 -10.33 -1.33 10.27
CA GLN A 61 -11.46 -0.45 9.98
C GLN A 61 -11.24 1.00 10.42
N THR A 62 -10.42 1.22 11.45
CA THR A 62 -10.32 2.52 12.13
C THR A 62 -8.95 3.19 11.96
N ARG A 63 -7.89 2.41 11.77
CA ARG A 63 -6.53 2.96 11.70
C ARG A 63 -6.34 3.62 10.33
N PRO A 64 -5.81 4.85 10.25
CA PRO A 64 -5.41 5.42 8.96
C PRO A 64 -4.29 4.59 8.33
N LEU A 65 -4.58 3.96 7.19
CA LEU A 65 -3.65 3.07 6.47
C LEU A 65 -3.19 3.68 5.15
N LEU A 66 -1.89 3.57 4.90
CA LEU A 66 -1.27 3.87 3.62
C LEU A 66 -0.47 2.65 3.14
N ILE A 67 -0.65 2.26 1.89
CA ILE A 67 -0.06 1.03 1.35
C ILE A 67 1.06 1.36 0.36
N ASN A 68 2.24 0.79 0.56
CA ASN A 68 3.25 0.70 -0.50
C ASN A 68 3.09 -0.67 -1.18
N PRO A 69 2.52 -0.75 -2.39
CA PRO A 69 2.15 -2.03 -3.00
C PRO A 69 3.38 -2.86 -3.40
N PRO A 70 3.23 -4.19 -3.54
CA PRO A 70 4.29 -5.03 -4.10
C PRO A 70 4.52 -4.72 -5.58
N GLY A 71 5.73 -4.98 -6.07
CA GLY A 71 6.10 -4.74 -7.47
C GLY A 71 5.45 -5.69 -8.49
N TYR A 72 4.87 -6.81 -8.02
CA TYR A 72 4.20 -7.77 -8.88
C TYR A 72 2.70 -7.44 -9.01
N ALA A 73 2.28 -6.98 -10.19
CA ALA A 73 0.93 -6.42 -10.39
C ALA A 73 -0.23 -7.37 -10.01
N PRO A 74 -0.23 -8.66 -10.38
CA PRO A 74 -1.26 -9.60 -9.91
C PRO A 74 -1.34 -9.69 -8.38
N ALA A 75 -0.20 -9.74 -7.69
CA ALA A 75 -0.18 -9.73 -6.23
C ALA A 75 -0.76 -8.42 -5.66
N ALA A 76 -0.43 -7.27 -6.26
CA ALA A 76 -0.98 -5.99 -5.84
C ALA A 76 -2.52 -5.93 -5.99
N PHE A 77 -3.07 -6.46 -7.08
CA PHE A 77 -4.53 -6.47 -7.30
C PHE A 77 -5.26 -7.34 -6.28
N VAL A 78 -4.77 -8.56 -6.04
CA VAL A 78 -5.37 -9.47 -5.06
C VAL A 78 -5.24 -8.89 -3.65
N LEU A 79 -4.10 -8.29 -3.31
CA LEU A 79 -3.86 -7.64 -2.02
C LEU A 79 -4.82 -6.47 -1.79
N LEU A 80 -5.09 -5.65 -2.81
CA LEU A 80 -6.05 -4.57 -2.72
C LEU A 80 -7.49 -5.06 -2.47
N ALA A 81 -7.88 -6.17 -3.11
CA ALA A 81 -9.18 -6.78 -2.89
C ALA A 81 -9.31 -7.32 -1.45
N GLU A 82 -8.26 -7.99 -0.96
CA GLU A 82 -8.22 -8.53 0.40
C GLU A 82 -8.27 -7.42 1.46
N ILE A 83 -7.45 -6.37 1.32
CA ILE A 83 -7.49 -5.23 2.25
C ILE A 83 -8.84 -4.52 2.21
N HIS A 84 -9.43 -4.35 1.03
CA HIS A 84 -10.77 -3.77 0.92
C HIS A 84 -11.82 -4.62 1.66
N GLY A 85 -11.73 -5.94 1.59
CA GLY A 85 -12.60 -6.85 2.34
C GLY A 85 -12.47 -6.69 3.86
N ARG A 86 -11.25 -6.49 4.37
CA ARG A 86 -10.99 -6.32 5.81
C ARG A 86 -11.33 -4.93 6.33
N ALA A 87 -11.02 -3.89 5.56
CA ALA A 87 -11.19 -2.49 5.96
C ALA A 87 -12.60 -1.94 5.66
N GLY A 88 -13.31 -2.54 4.69
CA GLY A 88 -14.62 -2.05 4.22
C GLY A 88 -14.54 -0.89 3.22
N HIS A 89 -13.34 -0.45 2.85
CA HIS A 89 -13.10 0.58 1.84
C HIS A 89 -11.74 0.35 1.15
N PHE A 90 -11.52 1.02 0.02
CA PHE A 90 -10.22 0.92 -0.64
C PHE A 90 -9.18 1.75 0.13
N PRO A 91 -7.94 1.23 0.30
CA PRO A 91 -6.88 1.99 0.95
C PRO A 91 -6.28 3.06 0.02
N SER A 92 -5.52 3.99 0.59
CA SER A 92 -4.65 4.88 -0.20
C SER A 92 -3.33 4.17 -0.55
N LEU A 93 -2.77 4.46 -1.72
CA LEU A 93 -1.50 3.89 -2.21
C LEU A 93 -0.39 4.93 -2.34
N ILE A 94 0.85 4.51 -2.09
CA ILE A 94 2.05 5.28 -2.43
C ILE A 94 2.42 5.02 -3.89
N ARG A 95 2.64 6.10 -4.65
CA ARG A 95 3.22 6.03 -5.99
C ARG A 95 4.64 6.57 -5.98
N LEU A 96 5.59 5.67 -6.24
CA LEU A 96 6.99 6.01 -6.46
C LEU A 96 7.27 6.13 -7.96
N ARG A 97 8.21 7.01 -8.34
CA ARG A 97 8.81 7.03 -9.67
C ARG A 97 10.33 7.17 -9.61
N PRO A 98 11.07 6.73 -10.63
CA PRO A 98 12.50 7.03 -10.74
C PRO A 98 12.76 8.54 -10.82
N LYS A 99 13.77 9.03 -10.11
CA LYS A 99 14.30 10.39 -10.26
C LYS A 99 15.23 10.44 -11.48
N PRO A 100 15.11 11.44 -12.36
CA PRO A 100 16.10 11.65 -13.41
C PRO A 100 17.49 11.90 -12.81
N GLY A 101 18.49 11.15 -13.26
CA GLY A 101 19.86 11.30 -12.78
C GLY A 101 20.75 10.10 -13.10
N PRO A 102 22.07 10.23 -12.90
CA PRO A 102 23.03 9.15 -13.14
C PRO A 102 22.94 8.02 -12.11
N ILE A 103 22.30 8.26 -10.96
CA ILE A 103 22.11 7.29 -9.88
C ILE A 103 20.64 6.90 -9.82
N THR A 104 20.36 5.60 -9.91
CA THR A 104 19.01 5.06 -9.75
C THR A 104 18.50 5.37 -8.34
N SER A 105 17.52 6.27 -8.27
CA SER A 105 16.83 6.65 -7.04
C SER A 105 15.36 6.90 -7.35
N TYR A 106 14.51 6.88 -6.33
CA TYR A 106 13.07 7.02 -6.47
C TYR A 106 12.56 8.14 -5.58
N GLU A 107 11.46 8.76 -5.96
CA GLU A 107 10.74 9.77 -5.17
C GLU A 107 9.26 9.42 -5.09
N VAL A 108 8.63 9.83 -3.98
CA VAL A 108 7.19 9.75 -3.78
C VAL A 108 6.54 10.92 -4.49
N VAL A 109 5.70 10.64 -5.47
CA VAL A 109 5.08 11.68 -6.30
C VAL A 109 3.62 11.92 -5.98
N GLU A 110 2.96 10.92 -5.41
CA GLU A 110 1.51 10.94 -5.25
C GLU A 110 1.08 9.92 -4.21
N LEU A 111 0.06 10.29 -3.45
CA LEU A 111 -0.74 9.37 -2.62
C LEU A 111 -2.10 9.20 -3.30
N LEU A 112 -2.37 8.00 -3.81
CA LEU A 112 -3.56 7.71 -4.59
C LEU A 112 -4.68 7.23 -3.65
N ASN A 113 -5.73 8.04 -3.47
CA ASN A 113 -6.92 7.62 -2.73
C ASN A 113 -7.84 6.77 -3.63
N LEU A 114 -7.68 5.45 -3.58
CA LEU A 114 -8.45 4.53 -4.42
C LEU A 114 -9.95 4.51 -4.08
N GLN A 115 -10.32 4.83 -2.84
CA GLN A 115 -11.74 4.97 -2.47
C GLN A 115 -12.37 6.16 -3.21
N ALA A 116 -11.69 7.30 -3.27
CA ALA A 116 -12.13 8.47 -4.02
C ALA A 116 -12.22 8.18 -5.53
N VAL A 117 -11.28 7.40 -6.08
CA VAL A 117 -11.32 6.93 -7.49
C VAL A 117 -12.59 6.12 -7.75
N ARG A 118 -12.92 5.16 -6.88
CA ARG A 118 -14.15 4.35 -6.96
C ARG A 118 -15.40 5.22 -6.88
N GLU A 119 -15.44 6.17 -5.96
CA GLU A 119 -16.59 7.08 -5.80
C GLU A 119 -16.78 7.98 -7.01
N ALA A 120 -15.71 8.52 -7.58
CA ALA A 120 -15.75 9.29 -8.82
C ALA A 120 -16.29 8.45 -9.99
N ALA A 121 -15.81 7.21 -10.15
CA ALA A 121 -16.26 6.31 -11.20
C ALA A 121 -17.76 5.97 -11.10
N ARG A 122 -18.34 5.94 -9.88
CA ARG A 122 -19.78 5.72 -9.68
C ARG A 122 -20.64 6.88 -10.19
N ARG A 123 -20.11 8.10 -10.22
CA ARG A 123 -20.85 9.29 -10.72
C ARG A 123 -20.96 9.34 -12.25
N HIS A 124 -20.21 8.51 -12.96
CA HIS A 124 -20.25 8.44 -14.43
C HIS A 124 -21.26 7.41 -14.95
N ARG A 125 -22.08 6.82 -14.07
CA ARG A 125 -23.09 5.81 -14.41
C ARG A 125 -24.45 6.45 -14.64
#